data_AF-A0AAF1KPF1-F1
#
_entry.id   AF-A0AAF1KPF1-F1
#
_cell.length_a   1.000
_cell.length_b   1.000
_cell.length_c   1.000
_cell.angle_alpha   90.00
_cell.angle_beta   90.00
_cell.angle_gamma   90.00
#
_symmetry.space_group_name_H-M   'P 1'
#
loop_
_entity.id
_entity.type
_entity.pdbx_description
1 polymer ?
#
loop_
_entity_poly.entity_id
_entity_poly.type
_entity_poly.pdbx_seq_one_letter_code
_entity_poly.pdbx_strand_id
1 'polypeptide(L)' 'MTGRAREIAARLRVFEAAARLCDRHELGIRAADALHLAIAMDASATLVTFDHLLQTAASSLGHPCLAP' A
#
# COMPACT_ATOMS: atom_id res chain seq x y z
N MET A 1 5.54 0.41 -28.14
CA MET A 1 4.51 0.01 -27.16
C MET A 1 4.00 1.25 -26.43
N THR A 2 2.71 1.54 -26.58
CA THR A 2 2.01 2.78 -26.26
C THR A 2 2.00 3.08 -24.76
N GLY A 3 2.44 4.27 -24.33
CA GLY A 3 2.61 4.62 -22.91
C GLY A 3 1.38 4.40 -22.02
N ARG A 4 0.17 4.55 -22.59
CA ARG A 4 -1.10 4.35 -21.88
C ARG A 4 -1.32 2.93 -21.38
N ALA A 5 -0.90 1.92 -22.15
CA ALA A 5 -1.05 0.51 -21.73
C ALA A 5 -0.14 0.18 -20.52
N ARG A 6 1.07 0.76 -20.50
CA ARG A 6 2.02 0.62 -19.39
C ARG A 6 1.49 1.29 -18.12
N GLU A 7 0.87 2.45 -18.24
CA GLU A 7 0.26 3.17 -17.12
C GLU A 7 -0.94 2.41 -16.53
N ILE A 8 -1.80 1.83 -17.38
CA ILE A 8 -2.93 0.99 -16.92
C ILE A 8 -2.40 -0.25 -16.18
N ALA A 9 -1.44 -0.97 -16.76
CA ALA A 9 -0.82 -2.13 -16.12
C ALA A 9 -0.16 -1.75 -14.78
N ALA A 10 0.49 -0.58 -14.72
CA ALA A 10 1.05 -0.04 -13.49
C ALA A 10 0.02 0.22 -12.40
N ARG A 11 -1.18 0.71 -12.76
CA ARG A 11 -2.26 0.88 -11.78
C ARG A 11 -2.85 -0.46 -11.35
N LEU A 12 -3.03 -1.40 -12.28
CA LEU A 12 -3.58 -2.72 -11.96
C LEU A 12 -2.70 -3.48 -10.96
N ARG A 13 -1.37 -3.41 -11.08
CA ARG A 13 -0.46 -4.08 -10.13
C ARG A 13 -0.63 -3.57 -8.69
N VAL A 14 -0.93 -2.28 -8.53
CA VAL A 14 -1.15 -1.66 -7.21
C VAL A 14 -2.47 -2.12 -6.61
N PHE A 15 -3.55 -2.17 -7.42
CA PHE A 15 -4.84 -2.70 -6.94
C PHE A 15 -4.75 -4.18 -6.56
N GLU A 16 -4.01 -4.97 -7.32
CA GLU A 16 -3.79 -6.39 -7.02
C GLU A 16 -2.99 -6.57 -5.72
N ALA A 17 -1.95 -5.76 -5.52
CA ALA A 17 -1.19 -5.74 -4.27
C ALA A 17 -2.05 -5.30 -3.08
N ALA A 18 -2.89 -4.27 -3.25
CA ALA A 18 -3.81 -3.79 -2.24
C ALA A 18 -4.85 -4.86 -1.87
N ALA A 19 -5.39 -5.60 -2.84
CA ALA A 19 -6.30 -6.71 -2.57
C ALA A 19 -5.63 -7.79 -1.70
N ARG A 20 -4.41 -8.20 -2.05
CA ARG A 20 -3.64 -9.17 -1.24
C ARG A 20 -3.36 -8.68 0.18
N LEU A 21 -3.09 -7.39 0.35
CA LEU A 21 -2.89 -6.79 1.67
C LEU A 21 -4.20 -6.76 2.47
N CYS A 22 -5.33 -6.47 1.81
CA CYS A 22 -6.64 -6.45 2.44
C CYS A 22 -7.10 -7.85 2.89
N ASP A 23 -6.72 -8.90 2.16
CA ASP A 23 -7.03 -10.30 2.51
C ASP A 23 -6.26 -10.80 3.75
N ARG A 24 -5.20 -10.08 4.16
CA ARG A 24 -4.44 -10.36 5.37
C ARG A 24 -5.12 -9.75 6.59
N HIS A 25 -6.19 -10.40 7.03
CA HIS A 25 -7.00 -9.95 8.16
C HIS A 25 -6.19 -9.69 9.45
N GLU A 26 -5.05 -10.37 9.63
CA GLU A 26 -4.16 -10.15 10.77
C GLU A 26 -3.54 -8.75 10.81
N LEU A 27 -3.51 -8.03 9.69
CA LEU A 27 -3.05 -6.64 9.63
C LEU A 27 -4.08 -5.65 10.17
N GLY A 28 -5.36 -6.05 10.27
CA GLY A 28 -6.44 -5.19 10.78
C GLY A 28 -6.73 -3.95 9.93
N ILE A 29 -6.30 -3.92 8.66
CA ILE A 29 -6.44 -2.78 7.76
C ILE A 29 -7.64 -2.93 6.82
N ARG A 30 -8.30 -1.81 6.48
CA ARG A 30 -9.36 -1.77 5.46
C ARG A 30 -8.77 -1.58 4.06
N ALA A 31 -9.59 -1.81 3.03
CA ALA A 31 -9.19 -1.69 1.63
C ALA A 31 -8.51 -0.35 1.27
N ALA A 32 -8.98 0.76 1.84
CA ALA A 32 -8.36 2.07 1.62
C ALA A 32 -6.93 2.15 2.17
N ASP A 33 -6.69 1.58 3.34
CA ASP A 33 -5.37 1.57 3.98
C ASP A 33 -4.41 0.64 3.21
N ALA A 34 -4.92 -0.53 2.79
CA ALA A 34 -4.20 -1.46 1.93
C ALA A 34 -3.78 -0.81 0.59
N LEU A 35 -4.64 0.04 0.02
CA LEU A 35 -4.32 0.80 -1.20
C LEU A 35 -3.22 1.84 -0.95
N HIS A 36 -3.31 2.62 0.12
CA HIS A 36 -2.26 3.58 0.47
C HIS A 36 -0.91 2.88 0.66
N LEU A 37 -0.89 1.74 1.34
CA LEU A 37 0.32 0.97 1.57
C LEU A 37 0.88 0.39 0.26
N ALA A 38 0.03 -0.18 -0.60
CA ALA A 38 0.46 -0.68 -1.91
C ALA A 38 1.09 0.41 -2.78
N ILE A 39 0.53 1.63 -2.77
CA ILE A 39 1.09 2.78 -3.48
C ILE A 39 2.46 3.16 -2.91
N ALA A 40 2.59 3.26 -1.58
CA ALA A 40 3.85 3.61 -0.94
C ALA A 40 4.95 2.57 -1.22
N MET A 41 4.61 1.29 -1.17
CA MET A 41 5.52 0.19 -1.52
C MET A 41 5.94 0.23 -3.00
N ASP A 42 4.99 0.40 -3.92
CA ASP A 42 5.28 0.48 -5.37
C ASP A 42 6.18 1.68 -5.70
N ALA A 43 5.98 2.80 -5.01
CA ALA A 43 6.77 4.02 -5.16
C ALA A 43 8.09 4.01 -4.36
N SER A 44 8.34 2.98 -3.53
CA SER A 44 9.45 2.95 -2.56
C SER A 44 9.49 4.20 -1.65
N ALA A 45 8.32 4.70 -1.28
CA ALA A 45 8.15 5.88 -0.44
C ALA A 45 7.95 5.49 1.03
N THR A 46 8.29 6.38 1.95
CA THR A 46 7.96 6.22 3.38
C THR A 46 6.50 6.58 3.62
N LEU A 47 5.77 5.73 4.33
CA LEU A 47 4.40 6.01 4.75
C LEU A 47 4.38 7.01 5.91
N VAL A 48 3.85 8.20 5.68
CA VAL A 48 3.66 9.23 6.70
C VAL A 48 2.19 9.31 7.05
N THR A 49 1.81 9.00 8.29
CA THR A 49 0.40 8.93 8.69
C THR A 49 0.18 9.21 10.17
N PHE A 50 -0.96 9.82 10.51
CA PHE A 50 -1.45 9.94 11.89
C PHE A 50 -2.27 8.71 12.33
N ASP A 51 -2.59 7.81 11.40
CA ASP A 51 -3.33 6.59 11.70
C ASP A 51 -2.38 5.54 12.28
N HIS A 52 -2.46 5.34 13.59
CA HIS A 52 -1.62 4.39 14.32
C HIS A 52 -1.84 2.92 13.89
N LEU A 53 -3.04 2.55 13.45
CA LEU A 53 -3.31 1.18 12.98
C LEU A 53 -2.60 0.95 11.65
N LEU A 54 -2.69 1.90 10.73
CA LEU A 54 -1.99 1.83 9.45
C LEU A 54 -0.46 1.86 9.63
N GLN A 55 0.05 2.69 10.54
CA GLN A 55 1.48 2.69 10.90
C GLN A 55 1.94 1.32 11.43
N THR A 56 1.14 0.70 12.30
CA THR A 56 1.43 -0.62 12.87
C THR A 56 1.44 -1.71 11.80
N ALA A 57 0.48 -1.66 10.88
CA ALA A 57 0.41 -2.59 9.76
C ALA A 57 1.63 -2.45 8.83
N ALA A 58 2.02 -1.22 8.48
CA ALA A 58 3.22 -0.95 7.68
C ALA A 58 4.49 -1.46 8.36
N SER A 59 4.64 -1.22 9.67
CA SER A 59 5.76 -1.71 10.48
C SER A 59 5.82 -3.24 10.52
N SER A 60 4.66 -3.90 10.66
CA SER A 60 4.56 -5.37 10.69
C SER A 60 4.97 -6.03 9.37
N LEU A 61 4.92 -5.26 8.28
CA LEU A 61 5.36 -5.65 6.94
C LEU A 61 6.81 -5.24 6.64
N GLY A 62 7.50 -4.61 7.59
CA GLY A 62 8.85 -4.08 7.42
C GLY A 62 8.93 -2.88 6.46
N HIS A 63 7.80 -2.21 6.17
CA HIS A 63 7.78 -1.05 5.28
C HIS A 63 8.07 0.23 6.07
N PRO A 64 8.90 1.16 5.55
CA PRO A 64 9.21 2.41 6.24
C PRO A 64 7.96 3.22 6.53
N CYS A 65 7.78 3.63 7.79
CA CYS A 65 6.71 4.53 8.19
C CYS A 65 7.11 5.44 9.35
N LEU A 66 6.48 6.60 9.44
CA LEU A 66 6.65 7.53 10.57
C LEU A 66 5.35 8.30 10.85
N ALA A 67 5.17 8.67 12.11
CA ALA A 67 4.15 9.63 12.51
C ALA A 67 4.74 11.05 12.38
N PRO A 68 3.99 12.03 11.84
CA PRO A 68 4.42 13.42 11.79
C PRO A 68 4.66 14.03 13.18
#